data_AF-A0A1E8FMM9-F1
#
_entry.id   AF-A0A1E8FMM9-F1
#
_cell.length_a   1.000
_cell.length_b   1.000
_cell.length_c   1.000
_cell.angle_alpha   90.00
_cell.angle_beta   90.00
_cell.angle_gamma   90.00
#
_symmetry.space_group_name_H-M   'P 1'
#
loop_
_entity.id
_entity.type
_entity.pdbx_description
1 polymer ?
#
loop_
_entity_poly.entity_id
_entity_poly.type
_entity_poly.pdbx_seq_one_letter_code
_entity_poly.pdbx_strand_id
1 'polypeptide(L)' 'MQRGTQGGNSTVAGQFQILKDNNGSYRFRLTAADGTLVAESPQFKHLSAAVEGINAVRENAATGIIVDQSKSKRAA' A
#
# COMPACT_ATOMS: atom_id res chain seq x y z
N MET A 1 -18.19 34.67 6.63
CA MET A 1 -17.33 33.90 5.70
C MET A 1 -16.46 32.93 6.51
N GLN A 2 -17.02 31.83 6.99
CA GLN A 2 -16.27 30.83 7.78
C GLN A 2 -16.06 29.58 6.92
N ARG A 3 -14.80 29.33 6.52
CA ARG A 3 -14.36 28.08 5.89
C ARG A 3 -14.09 27.06 7.01
N GLY A 4 -15.08 26.23 7.32
CA GLY A 4 -14.91 25.08 8.20
C GLY A 4 -14.15 23.99 7.45
N THR A 5 -12.84 23.89 7.71
CA THR A 5 -11.98 22.81 7.25
C THR A 5 -12.51 21.46 7.75
N GLN A 6 -12.65 20.53 6.83
CA GLN A 6 -13.22 19.21 7.02
C GLN A 6 -12.45 18.44 8.11
N GLY A 7 -13.07 18.27 9.27
CA GLY A 7 -12.60 17.37 10.32
C GLY A 7 -12.75 15.92 9.88
N GLY A 8 -11.64 15.18 9.87
CA GLY A 8 -11.63 13.77 9.47
C GLY A 8 -10.23 13.21 9.19
N ASN A 9 -9.19 13.73 9.84
CA ASN A 9 -7.97 12.96 10.03
C ASN A 9 -8.31 11.97 11.15
N SER A 10 -8.83 10.81 10.75
CA SER A 10 -8.73 9.62 11.59
C SER A 10 -7.23 9.38 11.77
N THR A 11 -6.77 9.21 13.00
CA THR A 11 -5.36 8.94 13.33
C THR A 11 -4.95 7.55 12.83
N VAL A 12 -4.89 7.37 11.52
CA VAL A 12 -4.47 6.13 10.85
C VAL A 12 -2.98 6.27 10.53
N ALA A 13 -2.17 5.31 10.99
CA ALA A 13 -0.72 5.30 10.76
C ALA A 13 -0.34 5.28 9.26
N GLY A 14 -1.25 4.81 8.40
CA GLY A 14 -1.14 4.81 6.96
C GLY A 14 -2.43 4.34 6.30
N GLN A 15 -2.55 4.53 4.98
CA GLN A 15 -3.72 4.18 4.20
C GLN A 15 -3.33 3.38 2.95
N PHE A 16 -4.13 2.36 2.62
CA PHE A 16 -4.00 1.60 1.38
C PHE A 16 -4.89 2.24 0.31
N GLN A 17 -4.29 2.61 -0.82
CA GLN A 17 -5.01 3.13 -1.98
C GLN A 17 -4.91 2.14 -3.13
N ILE A 18 -6.06 1.67 -3.63
CA ILE A 18 -6.13 0.87 -4.86
C ILE A 18 -6.28 1.84 -6.04
N LEU A 19 -5.34 1.78 -6.98
CA LEU A 19 -5.39 2.47 -8.25
C LEU A 19 -5.74 1.49 -9.35
N LYS A 20 -6.75 1.84 -10.15
CA LYS A 20 -7.08 1.16 -11.40
C LYS A 20 -6.42 1.90 -12.54
N ASP A 21 -5.66 1.19 -13.34
CA ASP A 21 -5.04 1.68 -14.56
C ASP A 21 -6.02 1.59 -15.74
N ASN A 22 -5.80 2.41 -16.76
CA ASN A 22 -6.66 2.45 -17.95
C ASN A 22 -6.59 1.14 -18.75
N ASN A 23 -5.51 0.37 -18.59
CA ASN A 23 -5.37 -0.99 -19.15
C ASN A 23 -6.15 -2.08 -18.38
N GLY A 24 -7.06 -1.70 -17.46
CA GLY A 24 -7.88 -2.65 -16.70
C GLY A 24 -7.11 -3.38 -15.59
N SER A 25 -5.90 -2.93 -15.28
CA SER A 25 -5.09 -3.49 -14.23
C SER A 25 -5.24 -2.72 -12.92
N TYR A 26 -4.96 -3.37 -11.80
CA TYR A 26 -5.12 -2.83 -10.45
C TYR A 26 -3.79 -2.88 -9.73
N ARG A 27 -3.41 -1.80 -9.06
CA ARG A 27 -2.25 -1.77 -8.16
C ARG A 27 -2.69 -1.15 -6.86
N PHE A 28 -2.06 -1.51 -5.77
CA PHE A 28 -2.27 -0.84 -4.49
C PHE A 28 -0.97 -0.24 -4.00
N ARG A 29 -1.09 0.87 -3.28
CA ARG A 29 0.02 1.51 -2.60
C ARG A 29 -0.34 1.78 -1.16
N LEU A 30 0.64 1.61 -0.28
CA LEU A 30 0.57 1.96 1.13
C LEU A 30 1.27 3.30 1.32
N THR A 31 0.53 4.27 1.81
CA THR A 31 1.04 5.60 2.11
C THR A 31 0.99 5.82 3.62
N ALA A 32 2.07 6.35 4.20
CA ALA A 32 2.11 6.75 5.60
C ALA A 32 1.18 7.95 5.87
N ALA A 33 0.96 8.26 7.15
CA ALA A 33 0.21 9.45 7.55
C ALA A 33 0.78 10.77 6.98
N ASP A 34 2.09 10.81 6.74
CA ASP A 34 2.80 11.97 6.17
C ASP A 34 2.64 12.10 4.64
N GLY A 35 2.06 11.10 3.97
CA GLY A 35 1.99 11.06 2.50
C GLY A 35 3.17 10.34 1.84
N THR A 36 4.14 9.84 2.63
CA THR A 36 5.26 9.04 2.12
C THR A 36 4.78 7.69 1.60
N LEU A 37 5.21 7.31 0.39
CA LEU A 37 4.99 5.96 -0.14
C LEU A 37 5.86 4.96 0.62
N VAL A 38 5.23 4.02 1.33
CA VAL A 38 5.91 2.99 2.13
C VAL A 38 6.09 1.71 1.31
N ALA A 39 5.04 1.31 0.58
CA ALA A 39 5.07 0.11 -0.25
C ALA A 39 4.16 0.28 -1.45
N GLU A 40 4.54 -0.30 -2.59
CA GLU A 40 3.72 -0.40 -3.78
C GLU A 40 3.65 -1.86 -4.23
N SER A 41 2.47 -2.30 -4.62
CA SER A 41 2.25 -3.63 -5.12
C SER A 41 2.54 -3.73 -6.61
N PRO A 42 2.84 -4.94 -7.12
CA PRO A 42 2.81 -5.19 -8.55
C PRO A 42 1.40 -4.97 -9.14
N GLN A 43 1.35 -4.90 -10.46
CA GLN A 43 0.13 -4.73 -11.22
C GLN A 43 -0.66 -6.05 -11.26
N PHE A 44 -1.83 -6.08 -10.64
CA PHE A 44 -2.80 -7.16 -10.67
C PHE A 44 -3.75 -7.02 -11.85
N LYS A 45 -4.23 -8.15 -12.39
CA LYS A 45 -5.25 -8.16 -13.45
C LYS A 45 -6.68 -7.99 -12.91
N HIS A 46 -6.90 -8.29 -11.63
CA HIS A 46 -8.23 -8.32 -11.02
C HIS A 46 -8.26 -7.49 -9.74
N LEU A 47 -9.40 -6.83 -9.49
CA LEU A 47 -9.63 -6.09 -8.26
C LEU A 47 -9.58 -7.02 -7.04
N SER A 48 -10.20 -8.20 -7.13
CA SER A 48 -10.18 -9.20 -6.05
C SER A 48 -8.76 -9.58 -5.65
N ALA A 49 -7.87 -9.79 -6.62
CA ALA A 49 -6.46 -10.09 -6.35
C ALA A 49 -5.74 -8.94 -5.63
N ALA A 50 -6.06 -7.68 -5.96
CA ALA A 50 -5.52 -6.52 -5.24
C ALA A 50 -6.06 -6.45 -3.80
N VAL A 51 -7.34 -6.76 -3.57
CA VAL A 51 -7.96 -6.78 -2.23
C VAL A 51 -7.39 -7.92 -1.38
N GLU A 52 -7.26 -9.13 -1.94
CA GLU A 52 -6.60 -10.26 -1.29
C GLU A 52 -5.15 -9.94 -0.95
N GLY A 53 -4.44 -9.26 -1.86
CA GLY A 53 -3.09 -8.77 -1.62
C GLY A 53 -3.00 -7.79 -0.44
N ILE A 54 -3.94 -6.83 -0.33
CA ILE A 54 -3.99 -5.92 0.82
C ILE A 54 -4.29 -6.67 2.12
N ASN A 55 -5.23 -7.62 2.09
CA ASN A 55 -5.56 -8.39 3.28
C ASN A 55 -4.36 -9.25 3.74
N ALA A 56 -3.72 -9.93 2.81
CA ALA A 56 -2.49 -10.66 3.06
C ALA A 56 -1.38 -9.74 3.60
N VAL A 57 -1.16 -8.56 3.00
CA VAL A 57 -0.17 -7.59 3.52
C VAL A 57 -0.55 -7.13 4.92
N ARG A 58 -1.83 -6.92 5.24
CA ARG A 58 -2.26 -6.52 6.58
C ARG A 58 -1.98 -7.59 7.62
N GLU A 59 -2.26 -8.85 7.31
CA GLU A 59 -2.02 -10.00 8.19
C GLU A 59 -0.52 -10.31 8.33
N ASN A 60 0.20 -10.32 7.20
CA ASN A 60 1.63 -10.59 7.16
C ASN A 60 2.46 -9.42 7.68
N ALA A 61 2.08 -8.15 7.49
CA ALA A 61 2.83 -7.02 8.05
C ALA A 61 2.69 -6.93 9.58
N ALA A 62 1.59 -7.43 10.15
CA ALA A 62 1.43 -7.49 11.60
C ALA A 62 2.33 -8.55 12.26
N THR A 63 2.66 -9.63 11.53
CA THR A 63 3.42 -10.79 12.05
C THR A 63 4.76 -11.02 11.36
N GLY A 64 5.08 -10.20 10.37
CA GLY A 64 6.16 -10.42 9.42
C GLY A 64 7.52 -10.21 10.06
N ILE A 65 8.36 -11.23 9.97
CA ILE A 65 9.76 -11.13 10.38
C ILE A 65 10.48 -10.24 9.36
N ILE A 66 11.22 -9.26 9.87
CA ILE A 66 12.07 -8.42 9.02
C ILE A 66 13.24 -9.27 8.52
N VAL A 67 13.23 -9.56 7.22
CA VAL A 67 14.32 -10.27 6.55
C VAL A 67 15.10 -9.26 5.72
N ASP A 68 16.35 -9.00 6.10
CA ASP A 68 17.26 -8.20 5.29
C ASP A 68 17.65 -8.97 4.02
N GLN A 69 17.20 -8.50 2.86
CA GLN A 69 17.61 -9.00 1.55
C GLN A 69 18.63 -8.09 0.86
N SER A 70 19.31 -7.20 1.61
CA SER A 70 20.35 -6.31 1.06
C SER A 70 21.51 -7.08 0.40
N LYS A 71 21.66 -8.37 0.70
CA LYS A 71 22.48 -9.30 -0.09
C LYS A 71 21.79 -9.63 -1.41
N SER A 72 21.76 -8.64 -2.31
CA SER A 72 21.80 -8.93 -3.73
C SER A 72 22.99 -9.84 -3.96
N LYS A 73 22.72 -11.12 -4.19
CA LYS A 73 23.67 -11.99 -4.87
C LYS A 73 23.79 -11.41 -6.29
N ARG A 74 24.64 -10.38 -6.47
CA ARG A 74 25.31 -10.13 -7.74
C ARG A 74 26.13 -11.40 -8.01
N ALA A 75 25.49 -12.41 -8.60
CA ALA A 75 26.20 -13.45 -9.30
C ALA A 75 26.67 -12.83 -10.62
N ALA A 76 27.98 -12.92 -10.82
CA ALA A 76 28.77 -12.37 -11.91
C ALA A 76 28.38 -12.91 -13.29
#